data_AF-A0A1F7W6H6-F1
#
_entry.id   AF-A0A1F7W6H6-F1
#
_cell.length_a   1.000
_cell.length_b   1.000
_cell.length_c   1.000
_cell.angle_alpha   90.00
_cell.angle_beta   90.00
_cell.angle_gamma   90.00
#
_symmetry.space_group_name_H-M   'P 1'
#
loop_
_entity.id
_entity.type
_entity.pdbx_description
1 polymer ?
#
loop_
_entity_poly.entity_id
_entity_poly.type
_entity_poly.pdbx_seq_one_letter_code
_entity_poly.pdbx_strand_id
1 'polypeptide(L)'
;MTNKQIIAMLTKHKDAPEFGGGIGVGHTEAAWRRLSNDLGFEAKLGRATYRLRDYLEYWQWKFSHVWMQPVSVAMTAFALIFGGWIASVNASFDSVPGDVLYPVKIATERMQVTLATSGQQRAKLHAEFAGRRIDELNAITSSDLEGKDVRVRVAMDGFQQEIASVNSELVSFTSSNPNEAAALAIIVDQKTDAYVVAISQTVPTVSEESKSTVAEALTAAEASNVQAINTIVQSHETNQQPKTEESLQKNLQEKLKNLETRTALSLGRLQVIETVLVNRGSLTTAYAGRIKEARDAVAMHDVSIQTAMNTFAAGGYRTAFDLLSEVEAQIAASETIITELEIDITTGL
;
A
#
# COMPACT_ATOMS: atom_id res chain seq x y z
N MET A 1 46.36 -62.20 39.12
CA MET A 1 45.52 -62.96 40.06
C MET A 1 45.14 -64.29 39.44
N THR A 2 45.20 -65.40 40.19
CA THR A 2 44.68 -66.70 39.71
C THR A 2 43.15 -66.75 39.85
N ASN A 3 42.46 -67.56 39.03
CA ASN A 3 40.98 -67.66 39.06
C ASN A 3 40.40 -67.94 40.46
N LYS A 4 41.13 -68.66 41.31
CA LYS A 4 40.74 -68.89 42.72
C LYS A 4 40.72 -67.60 43.55
N GLN A 5 41.66 -66.68 43.32
CA GLN A 5 41.71 -65.40 44.03
C GLN A 5 40.57 -64.47 43.61
N ILE A 6 40.21 -64.49 42.33
CA ILE A 6 39.09 -63.70 41.79
C ILE A 6 37.76 -64.22 42.35
N ILE A 7 37.54 -65.54 42.38
CA ILE A 7 36.33 -66.13 42.95
C ILE A 7 36.22 -65.85 44.45
N ALA A 8 37.32 -65.98 45.20
CA ALA A 8 37.34 -65.65 46.63
C ALA A 8 37.02 -64.16 46.89
N MET A 9 37.53 -63.27 46.05
CA MET A 9 37.25 -61.84 46.12
C MET A 9 35.77 -61.53 45.82
N LEU A 10 35.22 -62.08 44.72
CA LEU A 10 33.81 -61.89 44.37
C LEU A 10 32.86 -62.44 45.45
N THR A 11 33.22 -63.57 46.07
CA THR A 11 32.44 -64.16 47.16
C THR A 11 32.47 -63.27 48.41
N LYS A 12 33.60 -62.62 48.71
CA LYS A 12 33.76 -61.69 49.85
C LYS A 12 32.91 -60.42 49.71
N HIS A 13 32.65 -59.97 48.48
CA HIS A 13 31.92 -58.72 48.22
C HIS A 13 30.48 -58.92 47.73
N LYS A 14 30.02 -60.17 47.56
CA LYS A 14 28.69 -60.52 47.06
C LYS A 14 27.55 -59.86 47.85
N ASP A 15 27.69 -59.77 49.17
CA ASP A 15 26.64 -59.27 50.07
C ASP A 15 26.93 -57.86 50.61
N ALA A 16 27.84 -57.12 49.96
CA ALA A 16 28.16 -55.76 50.38
C ALA A 16 27.03 -54.78 49.99
N PRO A 17 26.46 -54.00 50.93
CA PRO A 17 25.30 -53.13 50.69
C PRO A 17 25.57 -51.99 49.70
N GLU A 18 26.83 -51.74 49.37
CA GLU A 18 27.29 -50.69 48.46
C GLU A 18 27.23 -51.12 46.99
N PHE A 19 27.21 -52.43 46.72
CA PHE A 19 27.08 -53.01 45.39
C PHE A 19 25.65 -53.50 45.08
N GLY A 20 24.71 -53.40 46.03
CA GLY A 20 23.31 -53.78 45.88
C GLY A 20 22.34 -52.65 46.25
N GLY A 21 21.44 -52.27 45.32
CA GLY A 21 20.21 -51.55 45.66
C GLY A 21 20.17 -50.03 45.51
N GLY A 22 21.12 -49.38 44.82
CA GLY A 22 21.04 -47.93 44.54
C GLY A 22 21.92 -47.45 43.39
N ILE A 23 21.34 -46.70 42.44
CA ILE A 23 22.02 -46.20 41.21
C ILE A 23 22.49 -44.73 41.35
N GLY A 24 22.60 -44.22 42.58
CA GLY A 24 22.99 -42.83 42.86
C GLY A 24 24.51 -42.61 42.78
N VAL A 25 24.93 -41.45 42.27
CA VAL A 25 26.35 -41.09 42.02
C VAL A 25 27.24 -41.21 43.27
N GLY A 26 26.69 -40.95 44.47
CA GLY A 26 27.41 -41.11 45.73
C GLY A 26 27.63 -42.58 46.14
N HIS A 27 26.69 -43.48 45.80
CA HIS A 27 26.80 -44.91 46.10
C HIS A 27 27.85 -45.59 45.22
N THR A 28 27.89 -45.23 43.93
CA THR A 28 28.87 -45.78 42.98
C THR A 28 30.29 -45.29 43.26
N GLU A 29 30.46 -44.03 43.70
CA GLU A 29 31.74 -43.50 44.17
C GLU A 29 32.29 -44.27 45.39
N ALA A 30 31.43 -44.60 46.37
CA ALA A 30 31.83 -45.33 47.58
C ALA A 30 32.23 -46.78 47.27
N ALA A 31 31.43 -47.48 46.46
CA ALA A 31 31.72 -48.83 45.99
C ALA A 31 33.05 -48.90 45.22
N TRP A 32 33.31 -47.92 44.34
CA TRP A 32 34.52 -47.86 43.54
C TRP A 32 35.78 -47.54 44.37
N ARG A 33 35.69 -46.66 45.38
CA ARG A 33 36.80 -46.38 46.30
C ARG A 33 37.19 -47.59 47.14
N ARG A 34 36.21 -48.36 47.59
CA ARG A 34 36.47 -49.57 48.39
C ARG A 34 37.14 -50.64 47.54
N LEU A 35 36.64 -50.85 46.33
CA LEU A 35 37.22 -51.78 45.36
C LEU A 35 38.67 -51.39 45.00
N SER A 36 38.93 -50.10 44.78
CA SER A 36 40.26 -49.62 44.40
C SER A 36 41.28 -49.78 45.53
N ASN A 37 40.87 -49.54 46.78
CA ASN A 37 41.72 -49.75 47.95
C ASN A 37 42.09 -51.22 48.13
N ASP A 38 41.12 -52.13 47.99
CA ASP A 38 41.37 -53.57 48.13
C ASP A 38 42.22 -54.15 46.99
N LEU A 39 42.19 -53.51 45.81
CA LEU A 39 43.00 -53.89 44.64
C LEU A 39 44.34 -53.14 44.55
N GLY A 40 44.62 -52.24 45.50
CA GLY A 40 45.91 -51.54 45.59
C GLY A 40 46.17 -50.52 44.48
N PHE A 41 45.13 -49.95 43.87
CA PHE A 41 45.28 -48.87 42.89
C PHE A 41 44.57 -47.59 43.34
N GLU A 42 45.15 -46.43 43.03
CA GLU A 42 44.54 -45.14 43.35
C GLU A 42 43.35 -44.84 42.42
N ALA A 43 42.13 -44.84 42.97
CA ALA A 43 40.97 -44.33 42.24
C ALA A 43 40.96 -42.80 42.22
N LYS A 44 41.38 -42.20 41.10
CA LYS A 44 41.18 -40.76 40.84
C LYS A 44 39.73 -40.50 40.41
N LEU A 45 38.82 -40.45 41.38
CA LEU A 45 37.44 -39.98 41.17
C LEU A 45 37.41 -38.45 41.20
N GLY A 46 37.72 -37.82 40.06
CA GLY A 46 37.56 -36.38 39.89
C GLY A 46 36.08 -36.04 39.67
N ARG A 47 35.47 -35.27 40.57
CA ARG A 47 34.18 -34.64 40.29
C ARG A 47 34.43 -33.53 39.27
N ALA A 48 33.88 -33.66 38.06
CA ALA A 48 33.85 -32.56 37.11
C ALA A 48 32.91 -31.48 37.66
N THR A 49 33.49 -30.48 38.32
CA THR A 49 32.73 -29.31 38.78
C THR A 49 32.64 -28.32 37.62
N TYR A 50 31.49 -28.36 36.93
CA TYR A 50 31.17 -27.39 35.89
C TYR A 50 31.00 -26.00 36.52
N ARG A 51 31.80 -25.03 36.07
CA ARG A 51 31.67 -23.62 36.43
C ARG A 51 30.59 -22.97 35.55
N LEU A 52 30.04 -21.83 36.00
CA LEU A 52 29.05 -21.06 35.22
C LEU A 52 29.57 -20.71 33.81
N ARG A 53 30.88 -20.50 33.68
CA ARG A 53 31.57 -20.29 32.40
C ARG A 53 31.47 -21.50 31.47
N ASP A 54 31.52 -22.71 31.99
CA ASP A 54 31.43 -23.93 31.19
C ASP A 54 30.00 -24.12 30.64
N TYR A 55 28.99 -23.69 31.40
CA TYR A 55 27.60 -23.63 30.92
C TYR A 55 27.41 -22.55 29.84
N LEU A 56 28.04 -21.38 30.00
CA LEU A 56 28.00 -20.31 28.99
C LEU A 56 28.73 -20.71 27.71
N GLU A 57 29.90 -21.35 27.81
CA GLU A 57 30.64 -21.85 26.66
C GLU A 57 29.89 -23.00 25.97
N TYR A 58 29.27 -23.91 26.73
CA TYR A 58 28.40 -24.94 26.16
C TYR A 58 27.16 -24.34 25.47
N TRP A 59 26.54 -23.33 26.08
CA TRP A 59 25.39 -22.64 25.52
C TRP A 59 25.77 -21.88 24.23
N GLN A 60 26.90 -21.16 24.22
CA GLN A 60 27.41 -20.46 23.04
C GLN A 60 27.83 -21.42 21.92
N TRP A 61 28.42 -22.58 22.27
CA TRP A 61 28.77 -23.63 21.32
C TRP A 61 27.51 -24.31 20.73
N LYS A 62 26.52 -24.66 21.56
CA LYS A 62 25.21 -25.20 21.12
C LYS A 62 24.43 -24.19 20.28
N PHE A 63 24.42 -22.91 20.66
CA PHE A 63 23.71 -21.86 19.95
C PHE A 63 24.30 -21.63 18.56
N SER A 64 25.63 -21.52 18.46
CA SER A 64 26.31 -21.35 17.17
C SER A 64 26.19 -22.57 16.25
N HIS A 65 26.24 -23.81 16.77
CA HIS A 65 26.27 -25.00 15.91
C HIS A 65 24.89 -25.60 15.62
N VAL A 66 23.93 -25.56 16.54
CA VAL A 66 22.61 -26.22 16.37
C VAL A 66 21.58 -25.28 15.75
N TRP A 67 21.68 -23.96 15.97
CA TRP A 67 20.73 -22.99 15.42
C TRP A 67 21.20 -22.35 14.12
N MET A 68 22.51 -22.20 13.88
CA MET A 68 22.99 -21.62 12.62
C MET A 68 23.02 -22.62 11.46
N GLN A 69 23.09 -23.94 11.70
CA GLN A 69 23.10 -24.93 10.61
C GLN A 69 21.76 -25.00 9.83
N PRO A 70 20.57 -25.14 10.45
CA PRO A 70 19.32 -25.12 9.70
C PRO A 70 19.03 -23.74 9.13
N VAL A 71 19.40 -22.65 9.81
CA VAL A 71 19.20 -21.28 9.31
C VAL A 71 20.11 -20.96 8.14
N SER A 72 21.37 -21.40 8.14
CA SER A 72 22.29 -21.21 7.01
C SER A 72 21.92 -22.09 5.82
N VAL A 73 21.45 -23.32 6.04
CA VAL A 73 20.93 -24.18 4.96
C VAL A 73 19.62 -23.62 4.43
N ALA A 74 18.72 -23.11 5.28
CA ALA A 74 17.49 -22.45 4.85
C ALA A 74 17.78 -21.11 4.15
N MET A 75 18.73 -20.31 4.62
CA MET A 75 19.18 -19.07 3.98
C MET A 75 19.94 -19.36 2.68
N THR A 76 20.68 -20.45 2.58
CA THR A 76 21.38 -20.85 1.36
C THR A 76 20.40 -21.46 0.36
N ALA A 77 19.44 -22.28 0.81
CA ALA A 77 18.34 -22.74 -0.04
C ALA A 77 17.47 -21.57 -0.49
N PHE A 78 17.17 -20.63 0.41
CA PHE A 78 16.52 -19.36 0.08
C PHE A 78 17.40 -18.53 -0.88
N ALA A 79 18.70 -18.42 -0.68
CA ALA A 79 19.61 -17.73 -1.58
C ALA A 79 19.96 -18.53 -2.85
N LEU A 80 19.57 -19.80 -2.98
CA LEU A 80 19.74 -20.56 -4.22
C LEU A 80 18.43 -20.58 -5.02
N ILE A 81 17.29 -20.64 -4.33
CA ILE A 81 15.96 -20.49 -4.90
C ILE A 81 15.68 -19.02 -5.26
N PHE A 82 16.15 -18.07 -4.44
CA PHE A 82 15.97 -16.63 -4.57
C PHE A 82 17.27 -15.81 -4.73
N GLY A 83 18.47 -16.39 -4.72
CA GLY A 83 19.70 -15.62 -5.00
C GLY A 83 20.17 -15.70 -6.45
N GLY A 84 19.55 -16.55 -7.27
CA GLY A 84 19.44 -16.28 -8.71
C GLY A 84 18.68 -14.98 -9.02
N TRP A 85 18.03 -14.37 -8.00
CA TRP A 85 17.25 -13.14 -8.08
C TRP A 85 18.04 -11.84 -7.89
N ILE A 86 19.32 -11.91 -7.53
CA ILE A 86 20.12 -10.69 -7.26
C ILE A 86 20.37 -9.88 -8.55
N ALA A 87 20.30 -10.53 -9.73
CA ALA A 87 20.25 -9.82 -11.01
C ALA A 87 18.85 -9.26 -11.36
N SER A 88 17.80 -9.67 -10.65
CA SER A 88 16.39 -9.34 -10.90
C SER A 88 15.74 -8.51 -9.78
N VAL A 89 16.50 -7.98 -8.82
CA VAL A 89 16.01 -6.96 -7.87
C VAL A 89 15.56 -5.70 -8.62
N ASN A 90 16.11 -5.43 -9.81
CA ASN A 90 15.59 -4.39 -10.71
C ASN A 90 14.30 -4.82 -11.43
N ALA A 91 14.14 -6.10 -11.79
CA ALA A 91 12.98 -6.59 -12.52
C ALA A 91 11.69 -6.67 -11.67
N SER A 92 11.80 -6.86 -10.34
CA SER A 92 10.61 -6.82 -9.47
C SER A 92 10.03 -5.42 -9.31
N PHE A 93 10.83 -4.36 -9.50
CA PHE A 93 10.29 -2.98 -9.45
C PHE A 93 9.43 -2.68 -10.67
N ASP A 94 9.78 -3.24 -11.83
CA ASP A 94 9.05 -3.04 -13.08
C ASP A 94 7.93 -4.05 -13.32
N SER A 95 7.75 -5.05 -12.44
CA SER A 95 6.75 -6.11 -12.65
C SER A 95 5.32 -5.58 -12.58
N VAL A 96 4.46 -5.87 -13.55
CA VAL A 96 3.05 -5.43 -13.56
C VAL A 96 2.12 -6.55 -13.03
N PRO A 97 0.85 -6.26 -12.69
CA PRO A 97 -0.12 -7.29 -12.31
C PRO A 97 -0.11 -8.47 -13.29
N GLY A 98 -0.02 -9.69 -12.77
CA GLY A 98 0.07 -10.93 -13.57
C GLY A 98 1.49 -11.44 -13.82
N ASP A 99 2.52 -10.66 -13.49
CA ASP A 99 3.90 -11.12 -13.56
C ASP A 99 4.28 -11.98 -12.34
N VAL A 100 5.21 -12.93 -12.53
CA VAL A 100 5.64 -13.87 -11.49
C VAL A 100 6.11 -13.17 -10.21
N LEU A 101 6.70 -11.97 -10.37
CA LEU A 101 7.26 -11.17 -9.28
C LEU A 101 6.31 -10.20 -8.62
N TYR A 102 5.15 -9.98 -9.21
CA TYR A 102 4.20 -8.98 -8.72
C TYR A 102 3.77 -9.22 -7.27
N PRO A 103 3.48 -10.46 -6.81
CA PRO A 103 3.17 -10.70 -5.41
C PRO A 103 4.31 -10.33 -4.45
N VAL A 104 5.57 -10.48 -4.88
CA VAL A 104 6.74 -10.10 -4.08
C VAL A 104 6.85 -8.58 -3.97
N LYS A 105 6.55 -7.85 -5.06
CA LYS A 105 6.43 -6.38 -5.03
C LYS A 105 5.41 -5.93 -3.98
N ILE A 106 4.18 -6.44 -4.07
CA ILE A 106 3.09 -6.08 -3.13
C ILE A 106 3.45 -6.44 -1.68
N ALA A 107 4.08 -7.60 -1.44
CA ALA A 107 4.52 -7.98 -0.10
C ALA A 107 5.57 -7.02 0.47
N THR A 108 6.50 -6.58 -0.37
CA THR A 108 7.55 -5.61 0.01
C THR A 108 6.95 -4.25 0.36
N GLU A 109 5.99 -3.77 -0.44
CA GLU A 109 5.25 -2.53 -0.20
C GLU A 109 4.49 -2.56 1.14
N ARG A 110 3.79 -3.67 1.43
CA ARG A 110 3.11 -3.87 2.72
C ARG A 110 4.07 -3.88 3.92
N MET A 111 5.26 -4.46 3.77
CA MET A 111 6.29 -4.40 4.81
C MET A 111 6.76 -2.97 5.08
N GLN A 112 6.93 -2.15 4.03
CA GLN A 112 7.31 -0.75 4.19
C GLN A 112 6.26 0.03 4.99
N VAL A 113 4.98 -0.16 4.69
CA VAL A 113 3.87 0.47 5.44
C VAL A 113 3.83 -0.03 6.89
N THR A 114 4.05 -1.33 7.12
CA THR A 114 4.06 -1.92 8.47
C THR A 114 5.22 -1.40 9.33
N LEU A 115 6.37 -1.14 8.71
CA LEU A 115 7.56 -0.61 9.39
C LEU A 115 7.53 0.91 9.57
N ALA A 116 6.59 1.62 8.93
CA ALA A 116 6.46 3.06 9.06
C ALA A 116 5.98 3.46 10.46
N THR A 117 6.75 4.33 11.12
CA THR A 117 6.54 4.68 12.53
C THR A 117 5.51 5.77 12.74
N SER A 118 5.15 6.51 11.69
CA SER A 118 4.15 7.57 11.74
C SER A 118 3.11 7.38 10.64
N GLY A 119 1.87 7.81 10.91
CA GLY A 119 0.84 7.78 9.88
C GLY A 119 1.09 8.77 8.74
N GLN A 120 1.84 9.86 8.97
CA GLN A 120 2.35 10.71 7.88
C GLN A 120 3.25 9.90 6.93
N GLN A 121 4.12 9.05 7.46
CA GLN A 121 4.96 8.17 6.65
C GLN A 121 4.13 7.12 5.92
N ARG A 122 3.12 6.53 6.58
CA ARG A 122 2.19 5.59 5.92
C ARG A 122 1.41 6.24 4.78
N ALA A 123 0.84 7.43 5.00
CA ALA A 123 0.12 8.17 3.96
C ALA A 123 1.02 8.50 2.76
N LYS A 124 2.28 8.88 2.99
CA LYS A 124 3.24 9.10 1.91
C LYS A 124 3.53 7.81 1.13
N LEU A 125 3.74 6.69 1.82
CA LEU A 125 3.95 5.39 1.17
C LEU A 125 2.74 4.95 0.34
N HIS A 126 1.53 5.07 0.90
CA HIS A 126 0.29 4.78 0.17
C HIS A 126 0.14 5.68 -1.06
N ALA A 127 0.41 6.98 -0.94
CA ALA A 127 0.43 7.87 -2.08
C ALA A 127 1.46 7.41 -3.13
N GLU A 128 2.68 7.08 -2.74
CA GLU A 128 3.71 6.55 -3.66
C GLU A 128 3.26 5.26 -4.38
N PHE A 129 2.64 4.33 -3.67
CA PHE A 129 2.16 3.07 -4.25
C PHE A 129 0.96 3.28 -5.17
N ALA A 130 0.08 4.24 -4.89
CA ALA A 130 -0.95 4.69 -5.82
C ALA A 130 -0.31 5.18 -7.13
N GLY A 131 0.74 6.02 -7.05
CA GLY A 131 1.49 6.44 -8.23
C GLY A 131 2.06 5.25 -9.03
N ARG A 132 2.62 4.25 -8.36
CA ARG A 132 3.11 3.02 -9.02
C ARG A 132 2.02 2.25 -9.73
N ARG A 133 0.79 2.21 -9.21
CA ARG A 133 -0.33 1.55 -9.90
C ARG A 133 -0.69 2.24 -11.21
N ILE A 134 -0.56 3.56 -11.27
CA ILE A 134 -0.72 4.33 -12.51
C ILE A 134 0.43 4.05 -13.49
N ASP A 135 1.66 3.93 -12.99
CA ASP A 135 2.79 3.54 -13.84
C ASP A 135 2.60 2.14 -14.43
N GLU A 136 2.08 1.20 -13.62
CA GLU A 136 1.73 -0.14 -14.08
C GLU A 136 0.60 -0.12 -15.11
N LEU A 137 -0.43 0.73 -14.92
CA LEU A 137 -1.49 0.95 -15.93
C LEU A 137 -0.89 1.40 -17.26
N ASN A 138 0.00 2.38 -17.24
CA ASN A 138 0.69 2.88 -18.43
C ASN A 138 1.52 1.79 -19.11
N ALA A 139 2.25 0.99 -18.33
CA ALA A 139 3.03 -0.13 -18.84
C ALA A 139 2.14 -1.22 -19.47
N ILE A 140 1.02 -1.58 -18.83
CA ILE A 140 0.08 -2.57 -19.35
C ILE A 140 -0.53 -2.08 -20.67
N THR A 141 -1.07 -0.86 -20.70
CA THR A 141 -1.75 -0.30 -21.87
C THR A 141 -0.83 -0.16 -23.07
N SER A 142 0.45 0.15 -22.84
CA SER A 142 1.47 0.36 -23.89
C SER A 142 2.21 -0.90 -24.34
N SER A 143 1.98 -2.05 -23.69
CA SER A 143 2.66 -3.33 -23.98
C SER A 143 1.84 -4.26 -24.87
N ASP A 144 2.37 -5.42 -25.29
CA ASP A 144 1.61 -6.49 -25.97
C ASP A 144 1.23 -7.65 -25.03
N LEU A 145 1.12 -7.37 -23.72
CA LEU A 145 0.79 -8.39 -22.72
C LEU A 145 -0.60 -9.01 -22.95
N GLU A 146 -0.72 -10.32 -22.69
CA GLU A 146 -2.01 -11.00 -22.67
C GLU A 146 -2.83 -10.63 -21.40
N GLY A 147 -4.15 -10.64 -21.55
CA GLY A 147 -5.09 -10.42 -20.45
C GLY A 147 -5.06 -8.99 -19.89
N LYS A 148 -4.79 -7.99 -20.73
CA LYS A 148 -4.65 -6.57 -20.33
C LYS A 148 -5.80 -6.11 -19.44
N ASP A 149 -7.04 -6.43 -19.76
CA ASP A 149 -8.22 -5.96 -19.02
C ASP A 149 -8.20 -6.42 -17.55
N VAL A 150 -7.82 -7.69 -17.32
CA VAL A 150 -7.67 -8.22 -15.96
C VAL A 150 -6.52 -7.52 -15.24
N ARG A 151 -5.41 -7.26 -15.92
CA ARG A 151 -4.24 -6.59 -15.33
C ARG A 151 -4.53 -5.12 -15.00
N VAL A 152 -5.21 -4.41 -15.90
CA VAL A 152 -5.70 -3.03 -15.69
C VAL A 152 -6.62 -2.97 -14.49
N ARG A 153 -7.59 -3.88 -14.40
CA ARG A 153 -8.49 -3.96 -13.24
C ARG A 153 -7.73 -4.15 -11.94
N VAL A 154 -6.78 -5.10 -11.88
CA VAL A 154 -5.97 -5.32 -10.67
C VAL A 154 -5.13 -4.10 -10.30
N ALA A 155 -4.56 -3.39 -11.27
CA ALA A 155 -3.82 -2.15 -11.02
C ALA A 155 -4.73 -1.06 -10.45
N MET A 156 -5.93 -0.87 -11.03
CA MET A 156 -6.87 0.16 -10.63
C MET A 156 -7.57 -0.13 -9.30
N ASP A 157 -7.91 -1.39 -9.03
CA ASP A 157 -8.40 -1.82 -7.70
C ASP A 157 -7.32 -1.54 -6.63
N GLY A 158 -6.06 -1.83 -6.95
CA GLY A 158 -4.92 -1.49 -6.10
C GLY A 158 -4.80 0.02 -5.88
N PHE A 159 -4.93 0.83 -6.94
CA PHE A 159 -4.87 2.28 -6.86
C PHE A 159 -5.93 2.83 -5.90
N GLN A 160 -7.18 2.38 -6.06
CA GLN A 160 -8.30 2.77 -5.21
C GLN A 160 -8.06 2.41 -3.75
N GLN A 161 -7.48 1.22 -3.47
CA GLN A 161 -7.14 0.81 -2.10
C GLN A 161 -6.06 1.70 -1.48
N GLU A 162 -5.03 2.05 -2.24
CA GLU A 162 -3.96 2.93 -1.78
C GLU A 162 -4.51 4.34 -1.48
N ILE A 163 -5.34 4.90 -2.37
CA ILE A 163 -6.00 6.20 -2.15
C ILE A 163 -6.96 6.18 -0.95
N ALA A 164 -7.73 5.12 -0.77
CA ALA A 164 -8.58 4.96 0.40
C ALA A 164 -7.75 4.96 1.71
N SER A 165 -6.56 4.33 1.68
CA SER A 165 -5.64 4.32 2.81
C SER A 165 -5.03 5.70 3.07
N VAL A 166 -4.68 6.46 2.03
CA VAL A 166 -4.27 7.87 2.15
C VAL A 166 -5.35 8.70 2.86
N ASN A 167 -6.60 8.58 2.41
CA ASN A 167 -7.73 9.31 2.99
C ASN A 167 -7.96 8.93 4.47
N SER A 168 -7.84 7.65 4.81
CA SER A 168 -7.96 7.17 6.18
C SER A 168 -6.89 7.76 7.09
N GLU A 169 -5.63 7.79 6.63
CA GLU A 169 -4.55 8.41 7.39
C GLU A 169 -4.79 9.92 7.54
N LEU A 170 -5.15 10.65 6.46
CA LEU A 170 -5.47 12.09 6.53
C LEU A 170 -6.51 12.40 7.62
N VAL A 171 -7.64 11.69 7.62
CA VAL A 171 -8.72 11.89 8.61
C VAL A 171 -8.21 11.65 10.04
N SER A 172 -7.34 10.66 10.24
CA SER A 172 -6.78 10.36 11.57
C SER A 172 -5.88 11.48 12.11
N PHE A 173 -5.18 12.21 11.24
CA PHE A 173 -4.28 13.31 11.64
C PHE A 173 -5.01 14.62 11.90
N THR A 174 -6.12 14.88 11.22
CA THR A 174 -6.85 16.16 11.29
C THR A 174 -7.23 16.52 12.73
N SER A 175 -7.58 15.54 13.57
CA SER A 175 -7.93 15.79 14.99
C SER A 175 -6.74 15.82 15.94
N SER A 176 -5.61 15.20 15.57
CA SER A 176 -4.48 15.00 16.48
C SER A 176 -3.38 16.05 16.33
N ASN A 177 -3.05 16.43 15.08
CA ASN A 177 -1.99 17.38 14.77
C ASN A 177 -2.35 18.21 13.51
N PRO A 178 -3.14 19.29 13.66
CA PRO A 178 -3.64 20.08 12.51
C PRO A 178 -2.55 20.61 11.57
N ASN A 179 -1.36 20.94 12.10
CA ASN A 179 -0.23 21.42 11.28
C ASN A 179 0.40 20.30 10.43
N GLU A 180 0.55 19.11 11.00
CA GLU A 180 1.06 17.95 10.26
C GLU A 180 0.01 17.45 9.25
N ALA A 181 -1.28 17.52 9.61
CA ALA A 181 -2.39 17.23 8.73
C ALA A 181 -2.40 18.15 7.50
N ALA A 182 -2.18 19.45 7.66
CA ALA A 182 -2.06 20.38 6.54
C ALA A 182 -0.88 20.06 5.62
N ALA A 183 0.31 19.82 6.20
CA ALA A 183 1.49 19.49 5.42
C ALA A 183 1.32 18.19 4.64
N LEU A 184 0.64 17.20 5.22
CA LEU A 184 0.31 15.95 4.54
C LEU A 184 -0.76 16.18 3.46
N ALA A 185 -1.81 16.93 3.75
CA ALA A 185 -2.89 17.24 2.81
C ALA A 185 -2.37 17.97 1.57
N ILE A 186 -1.46 18.93 1.71
CA ILE A 186 -0.81 19.60 0.57
C ILE A 186 -0.05 18.60 -0.31
N ILE A 187 0.63 17.63 0.29
CA ILE A 187 1.34 16.59 -0.48
C ILE A 187 0.36 15.68 -1.21
N VAL A 188 -0.72 15.28 -0.54
CA VAL A 188 -1.75 14.42 -1.13
C VAL A 188 -2.43 15.15 -2.28
N ASP A 189 -2.84 16.39 -2.09
CA ASP A 189 -3.45 17.27 -3.09
C ASP A 189 -2.60 17.35 -4.38
N GLN A 190 -1.30 17.66 -4.25
CA GLN A 190 -0.37 17.68 -5.38
C GLN A 190 -0.25 16.32 -6.09
N LYS A 191 -0.31 15.22 -5.35
CA LYS A 191 -0.21 13.87 -5.90
C LYS A 191 -1.51 13.48 -6.61
N THR A 192 -2.67 13.78 -6.03
CA THR A 192 -3.97 13.48 -6.62
C THR A 192 -4.20 14.26 -7.90
N ASP A 193 -3.74 15.52 -8.00
CA ASP A 193 -3.76 16.27 -9.26
C ASP A 193 -2.97 15.54 -10.36
N ALA A 194 -1.76 15.08 -10.04
CA ALA A 194 -0.93 14.32 -10.98
C ALA A 194 -1.60 13.01 -11.39
N TYR A 195 -2.32 12.35 -10.46
CA TYR A 195 -3.06 11.13 -10.72
C TYR A 195 -4.24 11.35 -11.66
N VAL A 196 -5.04 12.39 -11.43
CA VAL A 196 -6.16 12.76 -12.30
C VAL A 196 -5.67 13.01 -13.72
N VAL A 197 -4.57 13.76 -13.89
CA VAL A 197 -3.98 14.01 -15.21
C VAL A 197 -3.49 12.72 -15.87
N ALA A 198 -2.73 11.89 -15.14
CA ALA A 198 -2.15 10.68 -15.69
C ALA A 198 -3.22 9.64 -16.07
N ILE A 199 -4.22 9.42 -15.21
CA ILE A 199 -5.32 8.49 -15.47
C ILE A 199 -6.15 8.98 -16.66
N SER A 200 -6.47 10.27 -16.73
CA SER A 200 -7.26 10.84 -17.84
C SER A 200 -6.61 10.63 -19.21
N GLN A 201 -5.28 10.63 -19.28
CA GLN A 201 -4.54 10.38 -20.52
C GLN A 201 -4.59 8.91 -20.99
N THR A 202 -4.92 7.98 -20.09
CA THR A 202 -5.04 6.55 -20.41
C THR A 202 -6.44 6.12 -20.81
N VAL A 203 -7.48 6.91 -20.47
CA VAL A 203 -8.88 6.62 -20.84
C VAL A 203 -9.06 6.33 -22.35
N PRO A 204 -8.39 7.03 -23.29
CA PRO A 204 -8.52 6.74 -24.72
C PRO A 204 -7.81 5.46 -25.17
N THR A 205 -6.87 4.92 -24.38
CA THR A 205 -6.03 3.77 -24.78
C THR A 205 -6.49 2.45 -24.19
N VAL A 206 -7.38 2.48 -23.19
CA VAL A 206 -7.97 1.29 -22.58
C VAL A 206 -9.15 0.75 -23.40
N SER A 207 -9.41 -0.55 -23.26
CA SER A 207 -10.56 -1.21 -23.88
C SER A 207 -11.88 -0.69 -23.29
N GLU A 208 -12.99 -0.90 -24.01
CA GLU A 208 -14.33 -0.59 -23.48
C GLU A 208 -14.64 -1.31 -22.15
N GLU A 209 -14.14 -2.54 -21.97
CA GLU A 209 -14.32 -3.31 -20.73
C GLU A 209 -13.61 -2.65 -19.54
N SER A 210 -12.46 -2.04 -19.78
CA SER A 210 -11.64 -1.40 -18.75
C SER A 210 -12.04 0.04 -18.42
N LYS A 211 -12.83 0.71 -19.28
CA LYS A 211 -13.21 2.12 -19.09
C LYS A 211 -13.93 2.39 -17.77
N SER A 212 -14.83 1.50 -17.35
CA SER A 212 -15.56 1.68 -16.07
C SER A 212 -14.60 1.71 -14.89
N THR A 213 -13.69 0.74 -14.80
CA THR A 213 -12.75 0.67 -13.67
C THR A 213 -11.78 1.84 -13.65
N VAL A 214 -11.32 2.31 -14.82
CA VAL A 214 -10.47 3.51 -14.92
C VAL A 214 -11.24 4.78 -14.52
N ALA A 215 -12.51 4.89 -14.91
CA ALA A 215 -13.37 6.00 -14.49
C ALA A 215 -13.60 6.00 -12.97
N GLU A 216 -13.84 4.84 -12.36
CA GLU A 216 -13.97 4.73 -10.91
C GLU A 216 -12.66 5.08 -10.17
N ALA A 217 -11.51 4.74 -10.74
CA ALA A 217 -10.21 5.16 -10.19
C ALA A 217 -10.01 6.69 -10.28
N LEU A 218 -10.42 7.30 -11.39
CA LEU A 218 -10.41 8.75 -11.57
C LEU A 218 -11.28 9.44 -10.51
N THR A 219 -12.52 8.97 -10.31
CA THR A 219 -13.43 9.47 -9.27
C THR A 219 -12.83 9.31 -7.87
N ALA A 220 -12.14 8.20 -7.58
CA ALA A 220 -11.47 8.02 -6.29
C ALA A 220 -10.33 9.04 -6.07
N ALA A 221 -9.57 9.37 -7.12
CA ALA A 221 -8.52 10.38 -7.07
C ALA A 221 -9.09 11.79 -6.85
N GLU A 222 -10.16 12.15 -7.56
CA GLU A 222 -10.88 13.43 -7.40
C GLU A 222 -11.46 13.57 -5.99
N ALA A 223 -12.10 12.52 -5.46
CA ALA A 223 -12.62 12.52 -4.09
C ALA A 223 -11.50 12.69 -3.04
N SER A 224 -10.33 12.11 -3.29
CA SER A 224 -9.16 12.30 -2.42
C SER A 224 -8.59 13.72 -2.50
N ASN A 225 -8.56 14.34 -3.68
CA ASN A 225 -8.20 15.75 -3.85
C ASN A 225 -9.16 16.67 -3.05
N VAL A 226 -10.47 16.45 -3.15
CA VAL A 226 -11.48 17.19 -2.36
C VAL A 226 -11.27 17.02 -0.86
N GLN A 227 -10.99 15.80 -0.39
CA GLN A 227 -10.70 15.54 1.01
C GLN A 227 -9.42 16.25 1.49
N ALA A 228 -8.40 16.30 0.64
CA ALA A 228 -7.17 17.03 0.93
C ALA A 228 -7.43 18.53 1.04
N ILE A 229 -8.15 19.13 0.08
CA ILE A 229 -8.57 20.55 0.12
C ILE A 229 -9.34 20.85 1.41
N ASN A 230 -10.32 20.02 1.78
CA ASN A 230 -11.08 20.21 3.02
C ASN A 230 -10.19 20.18 4.27
N THR A 231 -9.18 19.31 4.28
CA THR A 231 -8.21 19.23 5.38
C THR A 231 -7.32 20.48 5.43
N ILE A 232 -6.91 21.01 4.28
CA ILE A 232 -6.16 22.27 4.17
C ILE A 232 -7.01 23.44 4.67
N VAL A 233 -8.28 23.54 4.23
CA VAL A 233 -9.24 24.55 4.68
C VAL A 233 -9.39 24.50 6.20
N GLN A 234 -9.69 23.32 6.77
CA GLN A 234 -9.88 23.15 8.20
C GLN A 234 -8.64 23.55 9.01
N SER A 235 -7.45 23.21 8.53
CA SER A 235 -6.21 23.59 9.21
C SER A 235 -5.92 25.09 9.07
N HIS A 236 -6.21 25.70 7.91
CA HIS A 236 -6.08 27.14 7.71
C HIS A 236 -7.04 27.93 8.61
N GLU A 237 -8.30 27.49 8.74
CA GLU A 237 -9.30 28.07 9.66
C GLU A 237 -8.82 28.03 11.13
N THR A 238 -7.98 27.06 11.48
CA THR A 238 -7.46 26.89 12.85
C THR A 238 -6.19 27.71 13.11
N ASN A 239 -5.21 27.65 12.21
CA ASN A 239 -3.84 28.12 12.47
C ASN A 239 -3.31 29.16 11.47
N GLN A 240 -4.05 29.51 10.42
CA GLN A 240 -3.73 30.54 9.42
C GLN A 240 -2.29 30.49 8.90
N GLN A 241 -1.79 29.30 8.58
CA GLN A 241 -0.42 29.16 8.07
C GLN A 241 -0.31 29.75 6.64
N PRO A 242 0.75 30.51 6.32
CA PRO A 242 0.93 31.08 4.98
C PRO A 242 0.93 30.03 3.85
N LYS A 243 1.48 28.84 4.12
CA LYS A 243 1.52 27.74 3.15
C LYS A 243 0.15 27.16 2.80
N THR A 244 -0.80 27.18 3.75
CA THR A 244 -2.15 26.70 3.45
C THR A 244 -2.90 27.71 2.61
N GLU A 245 -2.73 29.00 2.83
CA GLU A 245 -3.31 30.05 1.97
C GLU A 245 -2.80 29.96 0.52
N GLU A 246 -1.48 29.79 0.35
CA GLU A 246 -0.86 29.58 -0.97
C GLU A 246 -1.46 28.36 -1.69
N SER A 247 -1.62 27.25 -0.98
CA SER A 247 -2.23 26.03 -1.53
C SER A 247 -3.70 26.25 -1.90
N LEU A 248 -4.48 26.92 -1.05
CA LEU A 248 -5.89 27.21 -1.34
C LEU A 248 -6.04 28.13 -2.56
N GLN A 249 -5.14 29.10 -2.72
CA GLN A 249 -5.13 29.99 -3.89
C GLN A 249 -4.79 29.21 -5.17
N LYS A 250 -3.79 28.32 -5.13
CA LYS A 250 -3.46 27.42 -6.25
C LYS A 250 -4.68 26.57 -6.63
N ASN A 251 -5.31 25.94 -5.64
CA ASN A 251 -6.42 25.02 -5.87
C ASN A 251 -7.67 25.74 -6.40
N LEU A 252 -7.92 26.97 -5.94
CA LEU A 252 -8.94 27.83 -6.54
C LEU A 252 -8.65 28.08 -8.03
N GLN A 253 -7.43 28.50 -8.38
CA GLN A 253 -7.05 28.78 -9.77
C GLN A 253 -7.20 27.53 -10.66
N GLU A 254 -6.74 26.38 -10.17
CA GLU A 254 -6.85 25.11 -10.90
C GLU A 254 -8.30 24.68 -11.08
N LYS A 255 -9.12 24.79 -10.03
CA LYS A 255 -10.55 24.46 -10.11
C LYS A 255 -11.28 25.37 -11.10
N LEU A 256 -11.02 26.68 -11.06
CA LEU A 256 -11.59 27.63 -12.02
C LEU A 256 -11.20 27.30 -13.47
N LYS A 257 -9.91 27.01 -13.71
CA LYS A 257 -9.41 26.61 -15.03
C LYS A 257 -10.04 25.30 -15.52
N ASN A 258 -10.20 24.32 -14.63
CA ASN A 258 -10.83 23.05 -14.96
C ASN A 258 -12.30 23.26 -15.36
N LEU A 259 -13.06 24.01 -14.54
CA LEU A 259 -14.45 24.36 -14.84
C LEU A 259 -14.59 25.08 -16.18
N GLU A 260 -13.70 26.04 -16.48
CA GLU A 260 -13.67 26.74 -17.77
C GLU A 260 -13.43 25.77 -18.94
N THR A 261 -12.45 24.87 -18.79
CA THR A 261 -12.09 23.88 -19.82
C THR A 261 -13.24 22.91 -20.08
N ARG A 262 -13.86 22.36 -19.02
CA ARG A 262 -15.00 21.43 -19.13
C ARG A 262 -16.24 22.11 -19.71
N THR A 263 -16.49 23.36 -19.34
CA THR A 263 -17.56 24.18 -19.91
C THR A 263 -17.35 24.35 -21.42
N ALA A 264 -16.16 24.78 -21.85
CA ALA A 264 -15.85 24.97 -23.26
C ALA A 264 -15.96 23.66 -24.06
N LEU A 265 -15.44 22.56 -23.51
CA LEU A 265 -15.51 21.24 -24.15
C LEU A 265 -16.97 20.77 -24.30
N SER A 266 -17.77 20.87 -23.23
CA SER A 266 -19.17 20.45 -23.23
C SER A 266 -20.02 21.26 -24.21
N LEU A 267 -19.83 22.58 -24.26
CA LEU A 267 -20.49 23.44 -25.25
C LEU A 267 -20.07 23.09 -26.68
N GLY A 268 -18.78 22.80 -26.91
CA GLY A 268 -18.28 22.33 -28.21
C GLY A 268 -18.91 21.01 -28.64
N ARG A 269 -18.99 20.01 -27.74
CA ARG A 269 -19.65 18.72 -27.99
C ARG A 269 -21.13 18.90 -28.35
N LEU A 270 -21.87 19.71 -27.58
CA LEU A 270 -23.27 20.04 -27.86
C LEU A 270 -23.47 20.69 -29.22
N GLN A 271 -22.57 21.59 -29.62
CA GLN A 271 -22.62 22.23 -30.94
C GLN A 271 -22.40 21.21 -32.07
N VAL A 272 -21.44 20.29 -31.90
CA VAL A 272 -21.20 19.21 -32.87
C VAL A 272 -22.43 18.30 -32.99
N ILE A 273 -23.01 17.88 -31.86
CA ILE A 273 -24.22 17.07 -31.80
C ILE A 273 -25.37 17.74 -32.56
N GLU A 274 -25.65 19.02 -32.26
CA GLU A 274 -26.70 19.79 -32.93
C GLU A 274 -26.46 19.86 -34.44
N THR A 275 -25.22 20.13 -34.86
CA THR A 275 -24.84 20.19 -36.27
C THR A 275 -25.08 18.87 -36.99
N VAL A 276 -24.70 17.74 -36.37
CA VAL A 276 -24.89 16.39 -36.94
C VAL A 276 -26.38 16.08 -37.09
N LEU A 277 -27.19 16.36 -36.07
CA LEU A 277 -28.63 16.11 -36.10
C LEU A 277 -29.35 16.97 -37.15
N VAL A 278 -28.96 18.25 -37.28
CA VAL A 278 -29.49 19.14 -38.33
C VAL A 278 -29.13 18.61 -39.72
N ASN A 279 -27.87 18.24 -39.95
CA ASN A 279 -27.41 17.75 -41.25
C ASN A 279 -28.07 16.42 -41.64
N ARG A 280 -28.43 15.57 -40.66
CA ARG A 280 -29.17 14.32 -40.89
C ARG A 280 -30.70 14.51 -41.00
N GLY A 281 -31.21 15.72 -40.75
CA GLY A 281 -32.66 15.95 -40.67
C GLY A 281 -33.34 15.24 -39.50
N SER A 282 -32.58 14.87 -38.46
CA SER A 282 -33.04 14.06 -37.32
C SER A 282 -33.18 14.88 -36.03
N LEU A 283 -33.08 16.21 -36.09
CA LEU A 283 -33.31 17.09 -34.94
C LEU A 283 -34.79 17.12 -34.56
N THR A 284 -35.21 16.19 -33.71
CA THR A 284 -36.55 16.14 -33.13
C THR A 284 -36.70 17.12 -31.98
N THR A 285 -37.94 17.42 -31.58
CA THR A 285 -38.23 18.23 -30.37
C THR A 285 -37.60 17.62 -29.12
N ALA A 286 -37.53 16.29 -29.03
CA ALA A 286 -36.90 15.60 -27.90
C ALA A 286 -35.38 15.86 -27.84
N TYR A 287 -34.68 15.76 -28.98
CA TYR A 287 -33.26 16.08 -29.05
C TYR A 287 -32.99 17.56 -28.77
N ALA A 288 -33.77 18.46 -29.36
CA ALA A 288 -33.64 19.89 -29.12
C ALA A 288 -33.84 20.26 -27.64
N GLY A 289 -34.79 19.60 -26.96
CA GLY A 289 -35.01 19.77 -25.52
C GLY A 289 -33.81 19.37 -24.67
N ARG A 290 -33.26 18.16 -24.89
CA ARG A 290 -32.08 17.66 -24.16
C ARG A 290 -30.82 18.49 -24.43
N ILE A 291 -30.60 18.91 -25.67
CA ILE A 291 -29.46 19.80 -26.03
C ILE A 291 -29.58 21.13 -25.29
N LYS A 292 -30.78 21.71 -25.25
CA LYS A 292 -31.03 22.97 -24.54
C LYS A 292 -30.82 22.79 -23.04
N GLU A 293 -31.37 21.75 -22.44
CA GLU A 293 -31.20 21.42 -21.02
C GLU A 293 -29.71 21.32 -20.65
N ALA A 294 -28.94 20.54 -21.41
CA ALA A 294 -27.51 20.38 -21.19
C ALA A 294 -26.73 21.70 -21.39
N ARG A 295 -27.10 22.51 -22.39
CA ARG A 295 -26.49 23.81 -22.66
C ARG A 295 -26.75 24.82 -21.56
N ASP A 296 -28.00 24.95 -21.13
CA ASP A 296 -28.41 25.85 -20.06
C ASP A 296 -27.73 25.44 -18.74
N ALA A 297 -27.64 24.14 -18.46
CA ALA A 297 -26.93 23.63 -17.30
C ALA A 297 -25.45 24.04 -17.28
N VAL A 298 -24.74 24.01 -18.41
CA VAL A 298 -23.29 24.33 -18.48
C VAL A 298 -23.01 25.82 -18.58
N ALA A 299 -23.88 26.60 -19.22
CA ALA A 299 -23.63 28.02 -19.50
C ALA A 299 -23.97 28.96 -18.32
N MET A 300 -24.71 28.50 -17.32
CA MET A 300 -25.30 29.36 -16.28
C MET A 300 -24.50 29.40 -14.96
N HIS A 301 -23.18 29.41 -15.02
CA HIS A 301 -22.33 29.33 -13.81
C HIS A 301 -21.53 30.60 -13.49
N ASP A 302 -21.49 31.60 -14.37
CA ASP A 302 -20.71 32.83 -14.15
C ASP A 302 -21.01 33.51 -12.80
N VAL A 303 -22.30 33.57 -12.43
CA VAL A 303 -22.74 34.17 -11.15
C VAL A 303 -22.27 33.33 -9.95
N SER A 304 -22.37 32.00 -10.03
CA SER A 304 -21.94 31.09 -8.95
C SER A 304 -20.43 31.11 -8.79
N ILE A 305 -19.68 31.12 -9.89
CA ILE A 305 -18.22 31.26 -9.91
C ILE A 305 -17.79 32.60 -9.31
N GLN A 306 -18.41 33.71 -9.73
CA GLN A 306 -18.11 35.03 -9.19
C GLN A 306 -18.43 35.11 -7.69
N THR A 307 -19.55 34.52 -7.27
CA THR A 307 -19.91 34.42 -5.84
C THR A 307 -18.84 33.65 -5.08
N ALA A 308 -18.42 32.49 -5.57
CA ALA A 308 -17.37 31.68 -4.95
C ALA A 308 -16.04 32.45 -4.83
N MET A 309 -15.62 33.17 -5.87
CA MET A 309 -14.41 33.99 -5.85
C MET A 309 -14.49 35.13 -4.83
N ASN A 310 -15.63 35.82 -4.76
CA ASN A 310 -15.87 36.89 -3.78
C ASN A 310 -15.85 36.34 -2.35
N THR A 311 -16.48 35.18 -2.13
CA THR A 311 -16.50 34.49 -0.83
C THR A 311 -15.10 34.02 -0.43
N PHE A 312 -14.31 33.50 -1.37
CA PHE A 312 -12.91 33.13 -1.14
C PHE A 312 -12.08 34.34 -0.72
N ALA A 313 -12.19 35.46 -1.44
CA ALA A 313 -11.47 36.69 -1.12
C ALA A 313 -11.83 37.29 0.26
N ALA A 314 -13.04 36.97 0.77
CA ALA A 314 -13.47 37.33 2.12
C ALA A 314 -13.02 36.33 3.21
N GLY A 315 -12.22 35.32 2.86
CA GLY A 315 -11.76 34.27 3.78
C GLY A 315 -12.77 33.13 4.00
N GLY A 316 -13.86 33.10 3.25
CA GLY A 316 -14.89 32.06 3.29
C GLY A 316 -14.50 30.81 2.50
N TYR A 317 -13.33 30.23 2.76
CA TYR A 317 -12.73 29.18 1.92
C TYR A 317 -13.65 27.96 1.73
N ARG A 318 -14.23 27.44 2.81
CA ARG A 318 -15.14 26.29 2.76
C ARG A 318 -16.32 26.53 1.83
N THR A 319 -17.06 27.61 2.07
CA THR A 319 -18.21 28.01 1.25
C THR A 319 -17.82 28.25 -0.21
N ALA A 320 -16.65 28.85 -0.46
CA ALA A 320 -16.18 29.05 -1.82
C ALA A 320 -15.94 27.72 -2.56
N PHE A 321 -15.25 26.76 -1.93
CA PHE A 321 -15.03 25.43 -2.53
C PHE A 321 -16.31 24.62 -2.66
N ASP A 322 -17.26 24.74 -1.72
CA ASP A 322 -18.58 24.10 -1.82
C ASP A 322 -19.36 24.61 -3.04
N LEU A 323 -19.40 25.94 -3.26
CA LEU A 323 -20.04 26.55 -4.43
C LEU A 323 -19.40 26.07 -5.75
N LEU A 324 -18.07 25.97 -5.80
CA LEU A 324 -17.37 25.47 -6.99
C LEU A 324 -17.63 23.97 -7.22
N SER A 325 -17.75 23.18 -6.16
CA SER A 325 -18.11 21.75 -6.26
C SER A 325 -19.56 21.56 -6.74
N GLU A 326 -20.47 22.46 -6.37
CA GLU A 326 -21.85 22.44 -6.89
C GLU A 326 -21.89 22.74 -8.39
N VAL A 327 -21.14 23.75 -8.85
CA VAL A 327 -20.97 24.04 -10.28
C VAL A 327 -20.41 22.83 -11.02
N GLU A 328 -19.38 22.20 -10.47
CA GLU A 328 -18.75 21.00 -11.03
C GLU A 328 -19.73 19.84 -11.19
N ALA A 329 -20.58 19.60 -10.19
CA ALA A 329 -21.61 18.57 -10.22
C ALA A 329 -22.66 18.84 -11.31
N GLN A 330 -23.04 20.11 -11.52
CA GLN A 330 -23.98 20.50 -12.58
C GLN A 330 -23.38 20.28 -13.98
N ILE A 331 -22.10 20.60 -14.18
CA ILE A 331 -21.38 20.29 -15.43
C ILE A 331 -21.34 18.77 -15.65
N ALA A 332 -21.01 17.97 -14.62
CA ALA A 332 -20.95 16.51 -14.73
C ALA A 332 -22.32 15.89 -15.11
N ALA A 333 -23.42 16.41 -14.57
CA ALA A 333 -24.76 16.00 -14.95
C ALA A 333 -25.05 16.29 -16.43
N SER A 334 -24.63 17.46 -16.92
CA SER A 334 -24.74 17.79 -18.35
C SER A 334 -23.86 16.91 -19.24
N GLU A 335 -22.63 16.62 -18.84
CA GLU A 335 -21.73 15.70 -19.55
C GLU A 335 -22.32 14.29 -19.69
N THR A 336 -23.11 13.85 -18.71
CA THR A 336 -23.87 12.60 -18.79
C THR A 336 -24.92 12.67 -19.89
N ILE A 337 -25.73 13.74 -19.94
CA ILE A 337 -26.73 13.95 -21.00
C ILE A 337 -26.05 14.01 -22.39
N ILE A 338 -24.92 14.70 -22.50
CA ILE A 338 -24.14 14.79 -23.75
C ILE A 338 -23.69 13.40 -24.20
N THR A 339 -23.19 12.59 -23.28
CA THR A 339 -22.71 11.23 -23.59
C THR A 339 -23.85 10.33 -24.04
N GLU A 340 -25.02 10.40 -23.39
CA GLU A 340 -26.22 9.68 -23.85
C GLU A 340 -26.66 10.13 -25.24
N LEU A 341 -26.64 11.44 -25.53
CA LEU A 341 -26.95 11.98 -26.86
C LEU A 341 -25.98 11.45 -27.93
N GLU A 342 -24.68 11.37 -27.60
CA GLU A 342 -23.67 10.80 -28.50
C GLU A 342 -23.90 9.30 -28.76
N ILE A 343 -24.26 8.54 -27.72
CA ILE A 343 -24.63 7.12 -27.84
C ILE A 343 -25.88 6.97 -28.72
N ASP A 344 -26.92 7.76 -28.50
CA ASP A 344 -28.15 7.70 -29.29
C ASP A 344 -27.89 7.99 -30.78
N ILE A 345 -27.01 8.97 -31.08
CA ILE A 345 -26.64 9.35 -32.45
C ILE A 345 -25.79 8.28 -33.16
N THR A 346 -25.02 7.51 -32.39
CA THR A 346 -24.13 6.45 -32.91
C THR A 346 -24.83 5.10 -33.02
N THR A 347 -25.75 4.79 -32.11
CA THR A 347 -26.49 3.51 -32.05
C THR A 347 -27.86 3.55 -32.71
N GLY A 348 -28.43 4.74 -32.95
CA GLY A 348 -29.69 4.94 -33.69
C GLY A 348 -29.61 4.66 -35.19
N LEU A 349 -28.74 3.73 -35.61
CA LEU A 349 -28.57 3.18 -36.96
C LEU A 349 -29.07 1.74 -37.04
#